data_AF-C6H5F1-F1
#
_entry.id   AF-C6H5F1-F1
#
_cell.length_a   1.000
_cell.length_b   1.000
_cell.length_c   1.000
_cell.angle_alpha   90.00
_cell.angle_beta   90.00
_cell.angle_gamma   90.00
#
_symmetry.space_group_name_H-M   'P 1'
#
loop_
_entity.id
_entity.type
_entity.pdbx_description
1 polymer ?
#
loop_
_entity_poly.entity_id
_entity_poly.type
_entity_poly.pdbx_seq_one_letter_code
_entity_poly.pdbx_strand_id
1 'polypeptide(L)'
;MASDIIEFAFMDQAFSMPAHGKSTPIHFKASMRNVPVFRPGVRDAHGNWTTHPTRALMAVQFGEDEKKLCIDAGLEDLGSAYKYRKGAAVCFDGNTTEHRRNHMMGHAGSHIFREYVNQHVDMDTQLVFLETAAKDALIKLSCHSSLICDPSAPKRLNDDQKKMVEKDMKLVELKQGHWRKKLQKEVFNKEYYDFFGSVGNDIIEKNYHSQDTSFVPNTSLVLSEWKELAEIDFQNWDASTVSDSQLLGDCIRSLELHLALHHLHIPKHLASKIIPTELA
;
A
#
# COMPACT_ATOMS: atom_id res chain seq x y z
N MET A 1 -6.85 7.53 -3.14
CA MET A 1 -7.57 8.37 -2.14
C MET A 1 -8.59 9.30 -2.77
N ALA A 2 -8.23 10.35 -3.53
CA ALA A 2 -9.25 11.20 -4.19
C ALA A 2 -10.00 10.44 -5.31
N SER A 3 -9.30 9.58 -6.06
CA SER A 3 -9.90 8.66 -7.04
C SER A 3 -10.91 7.72 -6.36
N ASP A 4 -10.51 7.12 -5.24
CA ASP A 4 -11.29 6.10 -4.54
C ASP A 4 -12.58 6.70 -3.93
N ILE A 5 -12.52 7.93 -3.38
CA ILE A 5 -13.71 8.63 -2.86
C ILE A 5 -14.73 8.88 -3.96
N ILE A 6 -14.25 9.29 -5.13
CA ILE A 6 -15.10 9.56 -6.30
C ILE A 6 -15.71 8.24 -6.79
N GLU A 7 -14.92 7.16 -6.88
CA GLU A 7 -15.40 5.82 -7.25
C GLU A 7 -16.46 5.29 -6.29
N PHE A 8 -16.24 5.37 -4.97
CA PHE A 8 -17.22 4.95 -3.96
C PHE A 8 -18.53 5.75 -4.09
N ALA A 9 -18.43 7.06 -4.31
CA ALA A 9 -19.59 7.91 -4.52
C ALA A 9 -20.32 7.63 -5.86
N PHE A 10 -19.61 7.16 -6.89
CA PHE A 10 -20.24 6.66 -8.12
C PHE A 10 -20.95 5.32 -7.92
N MET A 11 -20.34 4.37 -7.21
CA MET A 11 -20.95 3.08 -6.88
C MET A 11 -22.23 3.24 -6.06
N ASP A 12 -22.24 4.21 -5.15
CA ASP A 12 -23.39 4.56 -4.31
C ASP A 12 -24.43 5.44 -5.05
N GLN A 13 -24.21 5.70 -6.34
CA GLN A 13 -25.00 6.63 -7.15
C GLN A 13 -25.23 7.98 -6.44
N ALA A 14 -24.24 8.48 -5.71
CA ALA A 14 -24.36 9.71 -4.92
C ALA A 14 -24.47 10.96 -5.80
N PHE A 15 -24.06 10.86 -7.06
CA PHE A 15 -24.01 11.95 -8.03
C PHE A 15 -25.16 11.92 -9.02
N SER A 16 -25.59 13.11 -9.46
CA SER A 16 -26.53 13.28 -10.58
C SER A 16 -25.74 13.65 -11.84
N MET A 17 -25.73 12.77 -12.83
CA MET A 17 -25.03 12.99 -14.11
C MET A 17 -26.08 13.22 -15.23
N PRO A 18 -26.15 14.41 -15.85
CA PRO A 18 -26.98 14.61 -17.04
C PRO A 18 -26.39 13.87 -18.25
N ALA A 19 -27.26 13.40 -19.14
CA ALA A 19 -26.91 12.47 -20.23
C ALA A 19 -25.95 13.03 -21.31
N HIS A 20 -25.60 14.32 -21.27
CA HIS A 20 -24.89 15.00 -22.35
C HIS A 20 -24.09 16.22 -21.82
N GLY A 21 -22.82 16.04 -21.47
CA GLY A 21 -21.96 17.18 -21.12
C GLY A 21 -20.50 16.80 -20.95
N LYS A 22 -19.62 17.38 -21.80
CA LYS A 22 -18.16 17.12 -21.84
C LYS A 22 -17.38 17.66 -20.64
N SER A 23 -18.03 18.35 -19.72
CA SER A 23 -17.54 18.65 -18.36
C SER A 23 -18.74 19.23 -17.62
N THR A 24 -19.29 18.49 -16.66
CA THR A 24 -20.44 18.95 -15.88
C THR A 24 -20.05 18.98 -14.41
N PRO A 25 -20.37 20.06 -13.67
CA PRO A 25 -20.20 20.09 -12.23
C PRO A 25 -20.90 18.89 -11.58
N ILE A 26 -20.14 18.11 -10.82
CA ILE A 26 -20.67 16.94 -10.12
C ILE A 26 -21.46 17.43 -8.92
N HIS A 27 -22.80 17.35 -9.02
CA HIS A 27 -23.69 17.68 -7.91
C HIS A 27 -24.10 16.42 -7.16
N PHE A 28 -24.01 16.46 -5.82
CA PHE A 28 -24.64 15.46 -4.97
C PHE A 28 -26.16 15.48 -5.20
N LYS A 29 -26.76 14.30 -5.31
CA LYS A 29 -28.23 14.17 -5.32
C LYS A 29 -28.81 14.82 -4.08
N ALA A 30 -29.96 15.48 -4.21
CA ALA A 30 -30.63 16.15 -3.08
C ALA A 30 -30.89 15.18 -1.91
N SER A 31 -31.20 13.91 -2.22
CA SER A 31 -31.39 12.83 -1.24
C SER A 31 -30.13 12.43 -0.48
N MET A 32 -28.94 12.73 -1.02
CA MET A 32 -27.65 12.27 -0.46
C MET A 32 -26.91 13.35 0.32
N ARG A 33 -27.45 14.58 0.41
CA ARG A 33 -26.78 15.72 1.06
C ARG A 33 -26.45 15.48 2.54
N ASN A 34 -27.30 14.73 3.25
CA ASN A 34 -27.14 14.42 4.67
C ASN A 34 -26.63 13.00 4.92
N VAL A 35 -26.23 12.29 3.86
CA VAL A 35 -25.73 10.93 3.97
C VAL A 35 -24.20 10.97 3.98
N PRO A 36 -23.53 10.43 5.01
CA PRO A 36 -22.07 10.37 5.04
C PRO A 36 -21.53 9.60 3.84
N VAL A 37 -20.41 10.04 3.26
CA VAL A 37 -19.78 9.33 2.12
C VAL A 37 -19.18 8.00 2.59
N PHE A 38 -18.37 8.04 3.66
CA PHE A 38 -17.82 6.83 4.25
C PHE A 38 -18.79 6.21 5.24
N ARG A 39 -19.23 4.99 4.94
CA ARG A 39 -20.19 4.24 5.75
C ARG A 39 -19.73 2.78 5.85
N PRO A 40 -19.95 2.11 6.99
CA PRO A 40 -19.48 0.75 7.18
C PRO A 40 -20.28 -0.25 6.34
N GLY A 41 -19.62 -1.33 5.92
CA GLY A 41 -20.28 -2.49 5.33
C GLY A 41 -21.15 -3.20 6.37
N VAL A 42 -22.37 -3.57 5.99
CA VAL A 42 -23.33 -4.33 6.78
C VAL A 42 -23.95 -5.44 5.93
N ARG A 43 -24.36 -6.53 6.55
CA ARG A 43 -25.11 -7.57 5.86
C ARG A 43 -26.58 -7.17 5.79
N ASP A 44 -27.17 -7.29 4.61
CA ASP A 44 -28.61 -7.16 4.42
C ASP A 44 -29.35 -8.38 4.99
N ALA A 45 -30.68 -8.35 4.93
CA ALA A 45 -31.52 -9.48 5.38
C ALA A 45 -31.27 -10.78 4.60
N HIS A 46 -30.64 -10.69 3.42
CA HIS A 46 -30.28 -11.82 2.56
C HIS A 46 -28.83 -12.28 2.75
N GLY A 47 -28.07 -11.64 3.65
CA GLY A 47 -26.69 -11.96 3.97
C GLY A 47 -25.64 -11.33 3.04
N ASN A 48 -26.04 -10.51 2.07
CA ASN A 48 -25.14 -9.80 1.14
C ASN A 48 -24.53 -8.57 1.81
N TRP A 49 -23.28 -8.26 1.46
CA TRP A 49 -22.63 -7.04 1.94
C TRP A 49 -23.19 -5.81 1.20
N THR A 50 -23.66 -4.86 1.98
CA THR A 50 -24.18 -3.57 1.51
C THR A 50 -23.60 -2.44 2.36
N THR A 51 -23.59 -1.23 1.83
CA THR A 51 -23.17 -0.05 2.59
C THR A 51 -24.29 0.38 3.53
N HIS A 52 -23.99 0.64 4.80
CA HIS A 52 -25.02 1.10 5.74
C HIS A 52 -25.68 2.38 5.21
N PRO A 53 -27.03 2.55 5.28
CA PRO A 53 -27.72 3.65 4.62
C PRO A 53 -27.33 5.05 5.15
N THR A 54 -27.15 5.22 6.46
CA THR A 54 -26.93 6.56 7.06
C THR A 54 -25.79 6.65 8.07
N ARG A 55 -25.26 5.53 8.58
CA ARG A 55 -24.27 5.53 9.64
C ARG A 55 -22.90 5.92 9.09
N ALA A 56 -22.31 6.96 9.64
CA ALA A 56 -20.93 7.35 9.34
C ALA A 56 -19.94 6.27 9.79
N LEU A 57 -18.89 6.05 9.02
CA LEU A 57 -17.77 5.22 9.41
C LEU A 57 -17.00 5.90 10.55
N MET A 58 -16.86 5.21 11.68
CA MET A 58 -16.09 5.73 12.81
C MET A 58 -14.59 5.64 12.52
N ALA A 59 -13.82 6.63 12.99
CA ALA A 59 -12.36 6.63 12.83
C ALA A 59 -11.70 5.39 13.43
N VAL A 60 -12.21 4.89 14.56
CA VAL A 60 -11.74 3.65 15.19
C VAL A 60 -11.94 2.45 14.26
N GLN A 61 -13.12 2.33 13.66
CA GLN A 61 -13.43 1.25 12.71
C GLN A 61 -12.52 1.32 11.48
N PHE A 62 -12.36 2.51 10.91
CA PHE A 62 -11.45 2.72 9.78
C PHE A 62 -10.01 2.32 10.12
N GLY A 63 -9.52 2.70 11.30
CA GLY A 63 -8.18 2.30 11.75
C GLY A 63 -8.03 0.80 11.99
N GLU A 64 -9.08 0.10 12.43
CA GLU A 64 -9.06 -1.36 12.55
C GLU A 64 -9.08 -2.06 11.19
N ASP A 65 -9.85 -1.54 10.24
CA ASP A 65 -9.93 -2.10 8.89
C ASP A 65 -8.64 -1.86 8.11
N GLU A 66 -8.00 -0.70 8.30
CA GLU A 66 -6.67 -0.41 7.75
C GLU A 66 -5.61 -1.39 8.26
N LYS A 67 -5.63 -1.70 9.56
CA LYS A 67 -4.70 -2.69 10.13
C LYS A 67 -4.91 -4.08 9.56
N LYS A 68 -6.17 -4.50 9.36
CA LYS A 68 -6.48 -5.78 8.73
C LYS A 68 -5.96 -5.82 7.29
N LEU A 69 -6.13 -4.73 6.55
CA LEU A 69 -5.59 -4.60 5.19
C LEU A 69 -4.07 -4.76 5.20
N CYS A 70 -3.36 -4.10 6.12
CA CYS A 70 -1.91 -4.25 6.25
C CYS A 70 -1.49 -5.69 6.59
N ILE A 71 -2.20 -6.36 7.51
CA ILE A 71 -1.94 -7.78 7.85
C ILE A 71 -2.17 -8.67 6.63
N ASP A 72 -3.28 -8.47 5.91
CA ASP A 72 -3.63 -9.29 4.75
C ASP A 72 -2.63 -9.11 3.60
N ALA A 73 -2.08 -7.89 3.47
CA ALA A 73 -1.00 -7.53 2.55
C ALA A 73 0.39 -7.99 3.00
N GLY A 74 0.55 -8.44 4.26
CA GLY A 74 1.83 -8.91 4.80
C GLY A 74 2.84 -7.80 5.11
N LEU A 75 2.37 -6.60 5.46
CA LEU A 75 3.26 -5.47 5.78
C LEU A 75 3.77 -5.55 7.22
N GLU A 76 5.08 -5.38 7.43
CA GLU A 76 5.69 -5.32 8.76
C GLU A 76 5.08 -4.20 9.63
N ASP A 77 5.03 -2.98 9.10
CA ASP A 77 4.38 -1.86 9.77
C ASP A 77 2.87 -1.88 9.49
N LEU A 78 2.11 -2.34 10.49
CA LEU A 78 0.65 -2.33 10.47
C LEU A 78 0.05 -0.92 10.36
N GLY A 79 0.87 0.11 10.60
CA GLY A 79 0.61 1.49 10.22
C GLY A 79 -0.70 2.07 10.76
N SER A 80 -1.06 3.20 10.17
CA SER A 80 -2.35 3.83 10.36
C SER A 80 -2.72 4.62 9.11
N ALA A 81 -3.94 5.15 9.08
CA ALA A 81 -4.39 6.13 8.09
C ALA A 81 -3.40 7.29 7.87
N TYR A 82 -2.54 7.58 8.85
CA TYR A 82 -1.51 8.61 8.78
C TYR A 82 -0.52 8.39 7.63
N LYS A 83 -0.29 7.14 7.19
CA LYS A 83 0.61 6.84 6.06
C LYS A 83 0.19 7.54 4.77
N TYR A 84 -1.11 7.69 4.52
CA TYR A 84 -1.62 8.43 3.36
C TYR A 84 -1.28 9.91 3.45
N ARG A 85 -1.28 10.47 4.65
CA ARG A 85 -0.94 11.87 4.88
C ARG A 85 0.57 12.10 4.75
N LYS A 86 1.41 11.14 5.20
CA LYS A 86 2.86 11.16 4.92
C LYS A 86 3.15 11.04 3.42
N GLY A 87 2.53 10.10 2.72
CA GLY A 87 2.68 9.96 1.26
C GLY A 87 2.29 11.23 0.51
N ALA A 88 1.16 11.84 0.86
CA ALA A 88 0.75 13.12 0.29
C ALA A 88 1.74 14.25 0.60
N ALA A 89 2.28 14.29 1.82
CA ALA A 89 3.29 15.28 2.21
C ALA A 89 4.54 15.18 1.34
N VAL A 90 5.06 13.96 1.11
CA VAL A 90 6.21 13.73 0.22
C VAL A 90 5.92 14.28 -1.18
N CYS A 91 4.73 13.98 -1.73
CA CYS A 91 4.34 14.52 -3.04
C CYS A 91 4.24 16.06 -3.04
N PHE A 92 3.79 16.68 -1.96
CA PHE A 92 3.68 18.14 -1.88
C PHE A 92 5.05 18.79 -1.74
N ASP A 93 5.95 18.22 -0.94
CA ASP A 93 7.24 18.82 -0.64
C ASP A 93 8.08 19.06 -1.90
N GLY A 94 8.11 18.09 -2.82
CA GLY A 94 8.83 18.21 -4.09
C GLY A 94 8.14 19.05 -5.17
N ASN A 95 6.84 19.33 -5.04
CA ASN A 95 6.03 19.89 -6.13
C ASN A 95 5.33 21.23 -5.82
N THR A 96 5.47 21.76 -4.60
CA THR A 96 4.73 22.96 -4.21
C THR A 96 5.51 23.86 -3.25
N THR A 97 5.02 25.09 -3.06
CA THR A 97 5.64 26.03 -2.13
C THR A 97 5.25 25.72 -0.68
N GLU A 98 6.07 26.16 0.27
CA GLU A 98 5.80 25.97 1.71
C GLU A 98 4.39 26.43 2.12
N HIS A 99 3.96 27.59 1.62
CA HIS A 99 2.64 28.13 1.89
C HIS A 99 1.53 27.19 1.40
N ARG A 100 1.64 26.69 0.17
CA ARG A 100 0.64 25.80 -0.44
C ARG A 100 0.62 24.44 0.25
N ARG A 101 1.76 23.82 0.54
CA ARG A 101 1.79 22.53 1.26
C ARG A 101 1.18 22.67 2.64
N ASN A 102 1.48 23.74 3.37
CA ASN A 102 0.90 23.97 4.70
C ASN A 102 -0.62 24.20 4.62
N HIS A 103 -1.09 24.96 3.62
CA HIS A 103 -2.53 25.15 3.39
C HIS A 103 -3.23 23.82 3.07
N MET A 104 -2.69 23.03 2.14
CA MET A 104 -3.24 21.74 1.72
C MET A 104 -3.26 20.71 2.86
N MET A 105 -2.23 20.75 3.72
CA MET A 105 -2.11 19.87 4.88
C MET A 105 -2.85 20.40 6.11
N GLY A 106 -3.41 21.61 6.06
CA GLY A 106 -4.07 22.27 7.20
C GLY A 106 -3.11 22.58 8.36
N HIS A 107 -1.85 22.89 8.08
CA HIS A 107 -0.83 23.21 9.08
C HIS A 107 -0.73 24.72 9.31
N ALA A 108 -0.60 25.11 10.58
CA ALA A 108 -0.37 26.51 10.97
C ALA A 108 1.09 26.96 10.69
N GLY A 109 2.03 26.03 10.53
CA GLY A 109 3.43 26.34 10.25
C GLY A 109 4.22 25.10 9.81
N SER A 110 5.40 25.34 9.23
CA SER A 110 6.25 24.29 8.63
C SER A 110 6.88 23.32 9.63
N HIS A 111 7.06 23.72 10.89
CA HIS A 111 7.59 22.80 11.91
C HIS A 111 6.69 21.56 12.10
N ILE A 112 5.38 21.69 11.86
CA ILE A 112 4.43 20.57 11.90
C ILE A 112 4.65 19.63 10.70
N PHE A 113 5.03 20.20 9.54
CA PHE A 113 5.29 19.44 8.33
C PHE A 113 6.51 18.51 8.47
N ARG A 114 7.47 18.86 9.32
CA ARG A 114 8.67 18.04 9.59
C ARG A 114 8.34 16.60 10.03
N GLU A 115 7.24 16.40 10.75
CA GLU A 115 6.80 15.06 11.19
C GLU A 115 6.31 14.16 10.04
N TYR A 116 6.07 14.75 8.87
CA TYR A 116 5.58 14.06 7.68
C TYR A 116 6.66 13.78 6.65
N VAL A 117 7.78 14.52 6.69
CA VAL A 117 8.94 14.26 5.85
C VAL A 117 9.50 12.88 6.20
N ASN A 118 9.95 12.15 5.18
CA ASN A 118 10.57 10.86 5.39
C ASN A 118 11.81 11.05 6.29
N GLN A 119 11.88 10.32 7.40
CA GLN A 119 13.05 10.33 8.28
C GLN A 119 14.17 9.41 7.76
N HIS A 120 13.82 8.53 6.81
CA HIS A 120 14.79 7.71 6.09
C HIS A 120 15.39 8.49 4.92
N VAL A 121 16.51 7.99 4.40
CA VAL A 121 17.32 8.60 3.34
C VAL A 121 16.48 8.80 2.08
N ASP A 122 15.93 10.00 1.90
CA ASP A 122 15.18 10.41 0.70
C ASP A 122 16.11 10.92 -0.42
N MET A 123 17.40 10.99 -0.11
CA MET A 123 18.44 11.54 -0.97
C MET A 123 19.75 10.85 -0.66
N ASP A 124 20.39 10.29 -1.68
CA ASP A 124 21.70 9.68 -1.53
C ASP A 124 22.74 10.77 -1.21
N THR A 125 23.01 10.94 0.09
CA THR A 125 23.95 11.95 0.61
C THR A 125 25.36 11.73 0.09
N GLN A 126 25.74 10.50 -0.26
CA GLN A 126 27.04 10.21 -0.87
C GLN A 126 27.08 10.73 -2.31
N LEU A 127 26.06 10.45 -3.12
CA LEU A 127 26.01 10.94 -4.51
C LEU A 127 25.89 12.46 -4.60
N VAL A 128 25.14 13.08 -3.68
CA VAL A 128 25.07 14.55 -3.58
C VAL A 128 26.42 15.16 -3.24
N PHE A 129 27.17 14.55 -2.31
CA PHE A 129 28.53 15.00 -1.98
C PHE A 129 29.50 14.81 -3.16
N LEU A 130 29.31 13.75 -3.94
CA LEU A 130 30.10 13.45 -5.13
C LEU A 130 29.60 14.16 -6.40
N GLU A 131 28.63 15.09 -6.29
CA GLU A 131 28.00 15.81 -7.41
C GLU A 131 27.53 14.90 -8.55
N THR A 132 27.19 13.66 -8.23
CA THR A 132 26.78 12.64 -9.21
C THR A 132 25.26 12.55 -9.21
N ALA A 133 24.65 12.28 -10.37
CA ALA A 133 23.20 12.16 -10.48
C ALA A 133 22.65 11.14 -9.47
N ALA A 134 21.67 11.58 -8.66
CA ALA A 134 21.05 10.73 -7.67
C ALA A 134 20.34 9.55 -8.34
N LYS A 135 20.50 8.35 -7.76
CA LYS A 135 19.85 7.13 -8.22
C LYS A 135 18.40 7.05 -7.71
N ASP A 136 17.59 8.04 -8.06
CA ASP A 136 16.21 8.20 -7.57
C ASP A 136 15.34 6.97 -7.80
N ALA A 137 15.56 6.26 -8.93
CA ALA A 137 14.85 5.03 -9.23
C ALA A 137 15.16 3.92 -8.21
N LEU A 138 16.43 3.76 -7.80
CA LEU A 138 16.84 2.78 -6.80
C LEU A 138 16.36 3.16 -5.41
N ILE A 139 16.40 4.44 -5.05
CA ILE A 139 15.82 4.92 -3.78
C ILE A 139 14.33 4.61 -3.74
N LYS A 140 13.58 4.98 -4.77
CA LYS A 140 12.13 4.69 -4.89
C LYS A 140 11.82 3.21 -4.86
N LEU A 141 12.61 2.40 -5.56
CA LEU A 141 12.48 0.95 -5.58
C LEU A 141 12.71 0.36 -4.19
N SER A 142 13.80 0.76 -3.51
CA SER A 142 14.13 0.30 -2.15
C SER A 142 13.06 0.69 -1.12
N CYS A 143 12.37 1.81 -1.33
CA CYS A 143 11.27 2.27 -0.50
C CYS A 143 9.90 1.75 -0.96
N HIS A 144 9.85 0.89 -1.99
CA HIS A 144 8.59 0.39 -2.52
C HIS A 144 7.98 -0.62 -1.54
N SER A 145 6.75 -0.34 -1.11
CA SER A 145 6.05 -1.14 -0.09
C SER A 145 5.92 -2.64 -0.44
N SER A 146 5.94 -3.02 -1.72
CA SER A 146 5.90 -4.44 -2.11
C SER A 146 7.17 -5.22 -1.74
N LEU A 147 8.32 -4.55 -1.58
CA LEU A 147 9.57 -5.22 -1.19
C LEU A 147 9.58 -5.61 0.29
N ILE A 148 8.78 -4.92 1.11
CA ILE A 148 8.64 -5.19 2.54
C ILE A 148 7.37 -6.01 2.85
N CYS A 149 6.62 -6.42 1.82
CA CYS A 149 5.47 -7.32 1.97
C CYS A 149 5.94 -8.77 2.00
N ASP A 150 5.59 -9.50 3.06
CA ASP A 150 5.77 -10.95 3.12
C ASP A 150 4.41 -11.68 3.06
N PRO A 151 4.09 -12.38 1.95
CA PRO A 151 2.86 -13.16 1.84
C PRO A 151 2.71 -14.28 2.88
N SER A 152 3.82 -14.73 3.46
CA SER A 152 3.88 -15.76 4.51
C SER A 152 3.65 -15.20 5.92
N ALA A 153 3.56 -13.88 6.06
CA ALA A 153 3.31 -13.23 7.35
C ALA A 153 2.04 -13.79 8.03
N PRO A 154 2.05 -13.97 9.37
CA PRO A 154 0.91 -14.51 10.09
C PRO A 154 -0.34 -13.64 9.90
N LYS A 155 -1.41 -14.21 9.35
CA LYS A 155 -2.68 -13.47 9.16
C LYS A 155 -3.62 -13.58 10.34
N ARG A 156 -3.54 -14.70 11.07
CA ARG A 156 -4.41 -15.04 12.22
C ARG A 156 -3.66 -15.98 13.15
N LEU A 157 -4.05 -15.99 14.43
CA LEU A 157 -3.61 -17.01 15.38
C LEU A 157 -4.07 -18.40 14.94
N ASN A 158 -3.20 -19.39 15.11
CA ASN A 158 -3.51 -20.80 14.97
C ASN A 158 -4.47 -21.26 16.09
N ASP A 159 -5.21 -22.34 15.85
CA ASP A 159 -6.22 -22.82 16.79
C ASP A 159 -5.63 -23.31 18.11
N ASP A 160 -4.40 -23.81 18.10
CA ASP A 160 -3.70 -24.21 19.32
C ASP A 160 -3.21 -23.02 20.13
N GLN A 161 -2.74 -21.95 19.48
CA GLN A 161 -2.43 -20.68 20.14
C GLN A 161 -3.69 -20.07 20.76
N LYS A 162 -4.82 -20.10 20.05
CA LYS A 162 -6.13 -19.66 20.61
C LYS A 162 -6.50 -20.46 21.86
N LYS A 163 -6.29 -21.78 21.86
CA LYS A 163 -6.54 -22.64 23.03
C LYS A 163 -5.59 -22.35 24.18
N MET A 164 -4.32 -22.02 23.91
CA MET A 164 -3.36 -21.63 24.96
C MET A 164 -3.79 -20.33 25.64
N VAL A 165 -4.14 -19.31 24.84
CA VAL A 165 -4.70 -18.04 25.38
C VAL A 165 -5.98 -18.30 26.19
N GLU A 166 -6.81 -19.26 25.78
CA GLU A 166 -8.03 -19.64 26.51
C GLU A 166 -7.76 -20.42 27.80
N LYS A 167 -6.68 -21.21 27.87
CA LYS A 167 -6.21 -21.89 29.08
C LYS A 167 -5.62 -20.90 30.09
N ASP A 168 -4.78 -19.97 29.63
CA ASP A 168 -4.22 -18.91 30.47
C ASP A 168 -5.33 -17.99 31.02
N MET A 169 -6.37 -17.75 30.21
CA MET A 169 -7.54 -16.96 30.61
C MET A 169 -8.46 -17.71 31.58
N LYS A 170 -8.54 -19.05 31.54
CA LYS A 170 -9.24 -19.84 32.58
C LYS A 170 -8.58 -19.68 33.96
N LEU A 171 -7.30 -19.32 34.01
CA LEU A 171 -6.58 -18.99 35.24
C LEU A 171 -6.92 -17.58 35.78
N VAL A 172 -7.38 -16.69 34.91
CA VAL A 172 -7.79 -15.31 35.24
C VAL A 172 -9.32 -15.25 35.28
N GLU A 173 -9.88 -15.77 36.36
CA GLU A 173 -11.32 -15.73 36.60
C GLU A 173 -11.88 -14.29 36.53
N LEU A 174 -13.06 -14.18 35.88
CA LEU A 174 -14.06 -13.09 36.06
C LEU A 174 -13.85 -11.70 35.41
N LYS A 175 -13.22 -11.56 34.24
CA LYS A 175 -13.33 -10.29 33.46
C LYS A 175 -13.64 -10.50 31.97
N GLN A 176 -14.94 -10.35 31.65
CA GLN A 176 -15.63 -9.97 30.40
C GLN A 176 -14.88 -10.14 29.07
N GLY A 177 -15.54 -10.75 28.06
CA GLY A 177 -15.01 -11.10 26.72
C GLY A 177 -14.29 -10.00 25.92
N HIS A 178 -14.32 -8.74 26.36
CA HIS A 178 -13.42 -7.69 25.90
C HIS A 178 -11.94 -7.99 26.21
N TRP A 179 -11.62 -8.49 27.40
CA TRP A 179 -10.25 -8.83 27.80
C TRP A 179 -9.70 -10.01 27.00
N ARG A 180 -10.55 -10.99 26.65
CA ARG A 180 -10.21 -12.09 25.74
C ARG A 180 -9.71 -11.57 24.39
N LYS A 181 -10.49 -10.68 23.76
CA LYS A 181 -10.13 -10.12 22.45
C LYS A 181 -8.86 -9.27 22.52
N LYS A 182 -8.68 -8.54 23.62
CA LYS A 182 -7.48 -7.75 23.87
C LYS A 182 -6.23 -8.62 23.98
N LEU A 183 -6.28 -9.68 24.79
CA LEU A 183 -5.14 -10.58 24.99
C LEU A 183 -4.79 -11.35 23.72
N GLN A 184 -5.80 -11.84 22.99
CA GLN A 184 -5.58 -12.46 21.67
C GLN A 184 -4.90 -11.50 20.69
N LYS A 185 -5.28 -10.22 20.70
CA LYS A 185 -4.65 -9.20 19.88
C LYS A 185 -3.21 -8.93 20.29
N GLU A 186 -2.92 -8.90 21.59
CA GLU A 186 -1.57 -8.71 22.12
C GLU A 186 -0.66 -9.89 21.77
N VAL A 187 -1.13 -11.12 21.94
CA VAL A 187 -0.39 -12.33 21.56
C VAL A 187 -0.15 -12.36 20.05
N PHE A 188 -1.17 -12.08 19.25
CA PHE A 188 -1.02 -12.00 17.79
C PHE A 188 -0.01 -10.93 17.38
N ASN A 189 -0.11 -9.72 17.93
CA ASN A 189 0.83 -8.64 17.60
C ASN A 189 2.26 -9.03 17.96
N LYS A 190 2.46 -9.70 19.11
CA LYS A 190 3.78 -10.17 19.52
C LYS A 190 4.33 -11.16 18.50
N GLU A 191 3.58 -12.20 18.15
CA GLU A 191 4.00 -13.20 17.16
C GLU A 191 4.26 -12.56 15.78
N TYR A 192 3.45 -11.59 15.39
CA TYR A 192 3.60 -10.86 14.14
C TYR A 192 4.92 -10.09 14.09
N TYR A 193 5.24 -9.32 15.13
CA TYR A 193 6.51 -8.59 15.18
C TYR A 193 7.72 -9.50 15.41
N ASP A 194 7.56 -10.59 16.18
CA ASP A 194 8.60 -11.60 16.37
C ASP A 194 8.97 -12.25 15.03
N PHE A 195 7.99 -12.52 14.16
CA PHE A 195 8.22 -13.03 12.79
C PHE A 195 9.12 -12.09 11.98
N PHE A 196 8.78 -10.80 11.85
CA PHE A 196 9.61 -9.86 11.09
C PHE A 196 10.98 -9.63 11.76
N GLY A 197 11.04 -9.64 13.09
CA GLY A 197 12.28 -9.55 13.84
C GLY A 197 13.21 -10.77 13.68
N SER A 198 12.66 -11.97 13.45
CA SER A 198 13.45 -13.19 13.27
C SER A 198 13.92 -13.39 11.82
N VAL A 199 13.20 -12.88 10.82
CA VAL A 199 13.57 -13.03 9.39
C VAL A 199 15.01 -12.54 9.13
N GLY A 200 15.40 -11.40 9.68
CA GLY A 200 16.77 -10.88 9.55
C GLY A 200 17.83 -11.78 10.21
N ASN A 201 17.49 -12.38 11.37
CA ASN A 201 18.39 -13.28 12.09
C ASN A 201 18.57 -14.61 11.35
N ASP A 202 17.49 -15.15 10.78
CA ASP A 202 17.53 -16.40 9.99
C ASP A 202 18.41 -16.26 8.74
N ILE A 203 18.41 -15.09 8.10
CA ILE A 203 19.28 -14.80 6.96
C ILE A 203 20.74 -14.72 7.40
N ILE A 204 21.04 -14.02 8.50
CA ILE A 204 22.40 -13.90 9.05
C ILE A 204 22.94 -15.27 9.47
N GLU A 205 22.14 -16.07 10.16
CA GLU A 205 22.54 -17.40 10.65
C GLU A 205 22.80 -18.38 9.49
N LYS A 206 21.95 -18.39 8.46
CA LYS A 206 22.17 -19.25 7.28
C LYS A 206 23.40 -18.83 6.47
N ASN A 207 23.66 -17.52 6.35
CA ASN A 207 24.90 -17.01 5.76
C ASN A 207 26.14 -17.41 6.58
N TYR A 208 26.05 -17.36 7.92
CA TYR A 208 27.15 -17.80 8.81
C TYR A 208 27.49 -19.28 8.60
N HIS A 209 26.49 -20.12 8.32
CA HIS A 209 26.68 -21.54 8.03
C HIS A 209 27.02 -21.86 6.56
N SER A 210 27.22 -20.85 5.70
CA SER A 210 27.45 -21.02 4.25
C SER A 210 26.39 -21.93 3.59
N GLN A 211 25.17 -21.90 4.10
CA GLN A 211 24.05 -22.59 3.49
C GLN A 211 23.43 -21.63 2.49
N ASP A 212 23.52 -21.98 1.20
CA ASP A 212 22.81 -21.23 0.15
C ASP A 212 21.34 -21.18 0.50
N THR A 213 20.86 -19.98 0.81
CA THR A 213 19.44 -19.71 0.99
C THR A 213 18.82 -19.67 -0.39
N SER A 214 18.40 -20.82 -0.89
CA SER A 214 17.44 -20.87 -2.00
C SER A 214 16.11 -20.35 -1.47
N PHE A 215 15.95 -19.03 -1.48
CA PHE A 215 14.65 -18.41 -1.31
C PHE A 215 13.88 -18.63 -2.61
N VAL A 216 12.90 -19.54 -2.57
CA VAL A 216 11.94 -19.70 -3.66
C VAL A 216 10.71 -18.87 -3.28
N PRO A 217 10.63 -17.60 -3.70
CA PRO A 217 9.44 -16.79 -3.44
C PRO A 217 8.22 -17.48 -4.03
N ASN A 218 7.12 -17.48 -3.28
CA ASN A 218 5.84 -17.90 -3.84
C ASN A 218 5.35 -16.84 -4.83
N THR A 219 5.78 -16.95 -6.09
CA THR A 219 5.45 -16.03 -7.17
C THR A 219 4.14 -16.39 -7.88
N SER A 220 3.33 -17.30 -7.34
CA SER A 220 2.08 -17.74 -7.98
C SER A 220 1.08 -16.62 -8.22
N LEU A 221 1.14 -15.55 -7.40
CA LEU A 221 0.29 -14.36 -7.51
C LEU A 221 0.93 -13.21 -8.30
N VAL A 222 2.22 -13.31 -8.63
CA VAL A 222 2.95 -12.27 -9.38
C VAL A 222 2.68 -12.49 -10.87
N LEU A 223 2.16 -11.48 -11.56
CA LEU A 223 1.94 -11.55 -13.00
C LEU A 223 3.27 -11.81 -13.73
N SER A 224 3.22 -12.54 -14.83
CA SER A 224 4.38 -12.88 -15.68
C SER A 224 5.21 -11.65 -16.04
N GLU A 225 4.54 -10.55 -16.38
CA GLU A 225 5.13 -9.29 -16.80
C GLU A 225 5.95 -8.63 -15.68
N TRP A 226 5.51 -8.77 -14.42
CA TRP A 226 6.28 -8.31 -13.26
C TRP A 226 7.52 -9.18 -12.99
N LYS A 227 7.47 -10.48 -13.33
CA LYS A 227 8.63 -11.37 -13.18
C LYS A 227 9.71 -11.03 -14.21
N GLU A 228 9.31 -10.84 -15.47
CA GLU A 228 10.24 -10.44 -16.53
C GLU A 228 10.83 -9.05 -16.27
N LEU A 229 10.03 -8.11 -15.77
CA LEU A 229 10.50 -6.77 -15.42
C LEU A 229 11.53 -6.84 -14.27
N ALA A 230 11.25 -7.62 -13.22
CA ALA A 230 12.18 -7.81 -12.13
C ALA A 230 13.48 -8.49 -12.59
N GLU A 231 13.40 -9.48 -13.48
CA GLU A 231 14.58 -10.12 -14.06
C GLU A 231 15.42 -9.14 -14.88
N ILE A 232 14.82 -8.17 -15.58
CA ILE A 232 15.55 -7.15 -16.33
C ILE A 232 16.16 -6.08 -15.40
N ASP A 233 15.37 -5.56 -14.46
CA ASP A 233 15.76 -4.42 -13.61
C ASP A 233 16.69 -4.82 -12.46
N PHE A 234 16.64 -6.07 -11.98
CA PHE A 234 17.46 -6.58 -10.87
C PHE A 234 18.58 -7.53 -11.29
N GLN A 235 18.90 -7.64 -12.59
CA GLN A 235 20.16 -8.25 -12.96
C GLN A 235 21.29 -7.46 -12.27
N ASN A 236 22.05 -8.12 -11.40
CA ASN A 236 23.28 -7.56 -10.83
C ASN A 236 24.34 -7.56 -11.92
N TRP A 237 24.26 -6.61 -12.85
CA TRP A 237 25.26 -6.43 -13.88
C TRP A 237 26.53 -5.88 -13.26
N ASP A 238 27.64 -6.59 -13.46
CA ASP A 238 28.96 -5.99 -13.33
C ASP A 238 29.12 -5.00 -14.49
N ALA A 239 29.10 -3.70 -14.18
CA ALA A 239 29.14 -2.60 -15.15
C ALA A 239 30.37 -2.65 -16.09
N SER A 240 31.38 -3.47 -15.77
CA SER A 240 32.55 -3.70 -16.62
C SER A 240 32.33 -4.73 -17.75
N THR A 241 31.24 -5.48 -17.71
CA THR A 241 30.99 -6.64 -18.60
C THR A 241 29.85 -6.44 -19.60
N VAL A 242 29.17 -5.30 -19.54
CA VAL A 242 27.93 -5.06 -20.30
C VAL A 242 28.19 -4.19 -21.53
N SER A 243 27.69 -4.62 -22.68
CA SER A 243 27.73 -3.77 -23.88
C SER A 243 26.61 -2.72 -23.87
N ASP A 244 26.89 -1.52 -24.40
CA ASP A 244 25.89 -0.44 -24.53
C ASP A 244 24.64 -0.88 -25.33
N SER A 245 24.82 -1.75 -26.33
CA SER A 245 23.71 -2.33 -27.11
C SER A 245 22.76 -3.19 -26.28
N GLN A 246 23.30 -3.87 -25.26
CA GLN A 246 22.52 -4.77 -24.42
C GLN A 246 21.74 -3.97 -23.36
N LEU A 247 22.38 -2.97 -22.75
CA LEU A 247 21.70 -1.99 -21.88
C LEU A 247 20.54 -1.29 -22.58
N LEU A 248 20.75 -0.86 -23.83
CA LEU A 248 19.70 -0.20 -24.61
C LEU A 248 18.53 -1.16 -24.91
N GLY A 249 18.82 -2.41 -25.27
CA GLY A 249 17.81 -3.44 -25.52
C GLY A 249 16.97 -3.76 -24.29
N ASP A 250 17.61 -3.88 -23.13
CA ASP A 250 16.93 -4.16 -21.86
C ASP A 250 16.12 -2.96 -21.37
N CYS A 251 16.59 -1.73 -21.61
CA CYS A 251 15.83 -0.52 -21.32
C CYS A 251 14.56 -0.42 -22.19
N ILE A 252 14.64 -0.77 -23.48
CA ILE A 252 13.47 -0.84 -24.38
C ILE A 252 12.48 -1.89 -23.90
N ARG A 253 12.94 -3.09 -23.53
CA ARG A 253 12.08 -4.16 -23.01
C ARG A 253 11.42 -3.81 -21.67
N SER A 254 12.15 -3.16 -20.76
CA SER A 254 11.61 -2.67 -19.49
C SER A 254 10.50 -1.64 -19.71
N LEU A 255 10.67 -0.73 -20.68
CA LEU A 255 9.64 0.23 -21.10
C LEU A 255 8.40 -0.45 -21.69
N GLU A 256 8.58 -1.46 -22.55
CA GLU A 256 7.48 -2.24 -23.14
C GLU A 256 6.66 -2.99 -22.09
N LEU A 257 7.32 -3.61 -21.11
CA LEU A 257 6.66 -4.29 -20.00
C LEU A 257 5.90 -3.31 -19.09
N HIS A 258 6.48 -2.14 -18.80
CA HIS A 258 5.78 -1.08 -18.07
C HIS A 258 4.54 -0.57 -18.82
N LEU A 259 4.62 -0.44 -20.14
CA LEU A 259 3.47 -0.09 -20.99
C LEU A 259 2.39 -1.17 -20.95
N ALA A 260 2.77 -2.45 -21.09
CA ALA A 260 1.82 -3.57 -21.01
C ALA A 260 1.11 -3.63 -19.66
N LEU A 261 1.85 -3.46 -18.56
CA LEU A 261 1.31 -3.40 -17.20
C LEU A 261 0.35 -2.22 -17.01
N HIS A 262 0.70 -1.05 -17.57
CA HIS A 262 -0.18 0.11 -17.57
C HIS A 262 -1.48 -0.18 -18.32
N HIS A 263 -1.43 -0.83 -19.49
CA HIS A 263 -2.63 -1.22 -20.25
C HIS A 263 -3.51 -2.26 -19.53
N LEU A 264 -2.93 -3.17 -18.75
CA LEU A 264 -3.65 -4.13 -17.90
C LEU A 264 -4.41 -3.47 -16.74
N HIS A 265 -3.90 -2.34 -16.23
CA HIS A 265 -4.52 -1.58 -15.14
C HIS A 265 -5.59 -0.59 -15.61
N ILE A 266 -5.73 -0.35 -16.92
CA ILE A 266 -6.81 0.48 -17.47
C ILE A 266 -8.10 -0.35 -17.46
N PRO A 267 -9.15 0.06 -16.72
CA PRO A 267 -10.46 -0.60 -16.79
C PRO A 267 -10.91 -0.73 -18.25
N LYS A 268 -11.40 -1.90 -18.67
CA LYS A 268 -11.74 -2.20 -20.08
C LYS A 268 -12.59 -1.14 -20.79
N HIS A 269 -13.41 -0.39 -20.04
CA HIS A 269 -14.26 0.69 -20.54
C HIS A 269 -13.53 2.02 -20.85
N LEU A 270 -12.29 2.17 -20.38
CA LEU A 270 -11.36 3.27 -20.69
C LEU A 270 -10.41 2.89 -21.82
N ALA A 271 -10.01 1.61 -21.91
CA ALA A 271 -9.18 1.11 -23.00
C ALA A 271 -9.85 1.29 -24.38
N SER A 272 -11.19 1.15 -24.46
CA SER A 272 -11.96 1.38 -25.68
C SER A 272 -12.10 2.84 -26.10
N LYS A 273 -11.64 3.79 -25.26
CA LYS A 273 -11.69 5.24 -25.55
C LYS A 273 -10.32 5.81 -25.96
N ILE A 274 -9.27 5.02 -25.84
CA ILE A 274 -7.93 5.38 -26.34
C ILE A 274 -7.92 5.00 -27.82
N ILE A 275 -8.24 5.97 -28.68
CA ILE A 275 -8.02 5.83 -30.11
C ILE A 275 -6.51 5.98 -30.32
N PRO A 276 -5.81 5.00 -30.90
CA PRO A 276 -4.43 5.18 -31.33
C PRO A 276 -4.45 6.31 -32.35
N THR A 277 -3.96 7.49 -31.97
CA THR A 277 -3.72 8.54 -32.97
C THR A 277 -2.47 8.10 -33.71
N GLU A 278 -2.64 7.96 -35.02
CA GLU A 278 -1.74 7.35 -35.98
C GLU A 278 -0.26 7.75 -35.78
N LEU A 279 0.61 6.74 -35.66
CA LEU A 279 1.98 6.83 -36.15
C LEU A 279 2.00 6.16 -37.52
N ALA A 280 1.74 6.97 -38.53
CA ALA A 280 2.16 6.78 -39.92
C ALA A 280 3.05 7.97 -40.30
#